data_AF-A0A151GDQ4-F1
#
_entry.id   AF-A0A151GDQ4-F1
#
_cell.length_a   1.000
_cell.length_b   1.000
_cell.length_c   1.000
_cell.angle_alpha   90.00
_cell.angle_beta   90.00
_cell.angle_gamma   90.00
#
_symmetry.space_group_name_H-M   'P 1'
#
loop_
_entity.id
_entity.type
_entity.pdbx_description
1 polymer ?
#
loop_
_entity_poly.entity_id
_entity_poly.type
_entity_poly.pdbx_seq_one_letter_code
_entity_poly.pdbx_strand_id
1 'polypeptide(L)'
;MYPLVPSLTVLLAAASAAAAILEMPWNRPCGTDAPPADLVTLHQKLSRKKGMARRGAYPTIDVDVRVHVIYSGQSTGKSSEHLVSNSMIQRQMAVLNEGFNATGFVFHFKGADWTYNETLTRGHHTLQFVKSLPPGGEDCLHVYMVEQVFAEDSRVAGYAPFPYRIVGTRARVVFIAIGTVPGAARPWYSRNLGRSLIHEAGHSLGLLHLHDGRDCLGDGDYVHDTPSQRAPTYLCNTKVDTCEGEPELKAGSNYMDVLHESVGPLTPTWQAKGSG
;
A
#
# COMPACT_ATOMS: atom_id res chain seq x y z
N MET A 1 -62.49 44.39 -5.51
CA MET A 1 -61.42 44.04 -6.48
C MET A 1 -60.18 43.74 -5.66
N TYR A 2 -59.79 42.47 -5.59
CA TYR A 2 -58.62 42.00 -4.82
C TYR A 2 -57.33 42.25 -5.59
N PRO A 3 -56.22 42.64 -4.94
CA PRO A 3 -54.90 42.24 -5.35
C PRO A 3 -54.35 41.14 -4.43
N LEU A 4 -53.52 40.32 -5.04
CA LEU A 4 -53.04 39.01 -4.62
C LEU A 4 -52.11 39.08 -3.40
N VAL A 5 -52.35 38.18 -2.44
CA VAL A 5 -51.39 37.83 -1.38
C VAL A 5 -50.49 36.72 -1.95
N PRO A 6 -49.15 36.89 -2.04
CA PRO A 6 -48.28 35.77 -2.33
C PRO A 6 -48.10 34.94 -1.06
N SER A 7 -48.50 33.67 -1.13
CA SER A 7 -48.32 32.65 -0.11
C SER A 7 -46.90 32.63 0.45
N LEU A 8 -46.81 32.84 1.75
CA LEU A 8 -45.63 32.52 2.55
C LEU A 8 -45.80 31.08 3.07
N THR A 9 -44.69 30.32 3.11
CA THR A 9 -44.49 29.02 3.79
C THR A 9 -45.09 27.80 3.04
N VAL A 10 -44.39 26.69 2.76
CA VAL A 10 -43.14 26.11 3.26
C VAL A 10 -42.44 25.41 2.09
N LEU A 11 -41.31 25.96 1.61
CA LEU A 11 -40.35 25.16 0.85
C LEU A 11 -39.56 24.36 1.88
N LEU A 12 -39.74 23.04 1.87
CA LEU A 12 -38.78 22.11 2.47
C LEU A 12 -37.42 22.43 1.85
N ALA A 13 -36.59 23.18 2.56
CA ALA A 13 -35.16 23.19 2.33
C ALA A 13 -34.70 21.79 2.74
N ALA A 14 -34.69 20.87 1.78
CA ALA A 14 -33.85 19.69 1.86
C ALA A 14 -32.43 20.22 1.99
N ALA A 15 -31.95 20.32 3.22
CA ALA A 15 -30.54 20.32 3.52
C ALA A 15 -30.04 18.92 3.14
N SER A 16 -29.92 18.67 1.84
CA SER A 16 -28.88 17.79 1.37
C SER A 16 -27.60 18.51 1.78
N ALA A 17 -27.08 18.11 2.94
CA ALA A 17 -25.65 18.10 3.13
C ALA A 17 -25.11 17.26 1.98
N ALA A 18 -24.88 17.90 0.83
CA ALA A 18 -23.82 17.51 -0.06
C ALA A 18 -22.60 17.53 0.86
N ALA A 19 -22.31 16.37 1.47
CA ALA A 19 -20.98 16.08 1.93
C ALA A 19 -20.13 16.48 0.73
N ALA A 20 -19.40 17.58 0.88
CA ALA A 20 -18.43 17.97 -0.11
C ALA A 20 -17.61 16.71 -0.32
N ILE A 21 -17.84 16.05 -1.46
CA ILE A 21 -16.91 15.09 -2.00
C ILE A 21 -15.72 15.99 -2.25
N LEU A 22 -14.85 16.08 -1.25
CA LEU A 22 -13.47 16.44 -1.46
C LEU A 22 -13.01 15.39 -2.47
N GLU A 23 -13.12 15.74 -3.74
CA GLU A 23 -12.36 15.08 -4.77
C GLU A 23 -10.91 15.23 -4.35
N MET A 24 -10.40 14.24 -3.62
CA MET A 24 -8.98 14.05 -3.47
C MET A 24 -8.50 13.68 -4.87
N PRO A 25 -7.79 14.58 -5.58
CA PRO A 25 -7.42 14.34 -6.95
C PRO A 25 -6.42 13.19 -6.97
N TRP A 26 -6.94 11.99 -7.20
CA TRP A 26 -6.26 10.82 -7.76
C TRP A 26 -4.76 10.69 -7.44
N ASN A 27 -4.46 10.31 -6.19
CA ASN A 27 -3.33 9.40 -5.94
C ASN A 27 -3.95 8.01 -5.75
N ARG A 28 -3.82 7.11 -6.74
CA ARG A 28 -4.15 5.70 -6.52
C ARG A 28 -3.21 5.21 -5.41
N PRO A 29 -3.69 4.75 -4.26
CA PRO A 29 -2.83 4.40 -3.12
C PRO A 29 -1.80 3.30 -3.43
N CYS A 30 -2.13 2.37 -4.31
CA CYS A 30 -1.24 1.30 -4.77
C CYS A 30 -1.24 1.26 -6.30
N GLY A 31 -0.05 1.09 -6.89
CA GLY A 31 0.14 0.94 -8.32
C GLY A 31 0.37 -0.49 -8.79
N THR A 32 0.41 -1.46 -7.87
CA THR A 32 0.66 -2.87 -8.19
C THR A 32 -0.43 -3.40 -9.12
N ASP A 33 0.00 -4.03 -10.23
CA ASP A 33 -0.89 -4.61 -11.21
C ASP A 33 -1.75 -5.72 -10.60
N ALA A 34 -2.86 -6.06 -11.27
CA ALA A 34 -3.71 -7.15 -10.85
C ALA A 34 -2.96 -8.50 -10.71
N PRO A 35 -3.48 -9.35 -9.81
CA PRO A 35 -3.34 -10.78 -9.76
C PRO A 35 -2.90 -11.45 -11.06
N PRO A 36 -1.81 -12.21 -11.21
CA PRO A 36 -1.76 -13.09 -12.38
C PRO A 36 -2.72 -14.27 -12.16
N ALA A 37 -2.98 -15.04 -13.21
CA ALA A 37 -3.74 -16.26 -13.05
C ALA A 37 -3.02 -17.33 -12.21
N ASP A 38 -1.69 -17.45 -12.31
CA ASP A 38 -0.91 -18.52 -11.68
C ASP A 38 -0.71 -18.33 -10.17
N LEU A 39 -0.40 -17.11 -9.70
CA LEU A 39 -0.39 -16.78 -8.27
C LEU A 39 -1.79 -16.92 -7.65
N VAL A 40 -2.85 -16.49 -8.34
CA VAL A 40 -4.23 -16.71 -7.87
C VAL A 40 -4.51 -18.21 -7.76
N THR A 41 -4.11 -19.00 -8.75
CA THR A 41 -4.25 -20.47 -8.72
C THR A 41 -3.45 -21.10 -7.57
N LEU A 42 -2.25 -20.57 -7.28
CA LEU A 42 -1.44 -21.02 -6.15
C LEU A 42 -2.15 -20.74 -4.82
N HIS A 43 -2.65 -19.52 -4.63
CA HIS A 43 -3.43 -19.13 -3.45
C HIS A 43 -4.67 -20.00 -3.27
N GLN A 44 -5.43 -20.25 -4.33
CA GLN A 44 -6.57 -21.19 -4.32
C GLN A 44 -6.19 -22.60 -3.87
N LYS A 45 -5.02 -23.10 -4.29
CA LYS A 45 -4.52 -24.41 -3.87
C LYS A 45 -4.10 -24.41 -2.41
N LEU A 46 -3.48 -23.33 -1.93
CA LEU A 46 -3.02 -23.19 -0.56
C LEU A 46 -4.17 -22.98 0.43
N SER A 47 -5.18 -22.19 0.07
CA SER A 47 -6.38 -21.94 0.91
C SER A 47 -7.16 -23.24 1.18
N ARG A 48 -7.21 -24.14 0.18
CA ARG A 48 -7.86 -25.46 0.30
C ARG A 48 -7.07 -26.46 1.16
N LYS A 49 -5.78 -26.21 1.41
CA LYS A 49 -4.96 -27.07 2.28
C LYS A 49 -5.14 -26.65 3.73
N LYS A 50 -5.93 -27.43 4.48
CA LYS A 50 -6.10 -27.25 5.94
C LYS A 50 -4.74 -27.14 6.62
N GLY A 51 -4.48 -26.02 7.29
CA GLY A 51 -3.29 -25.79 8.11
C GLY A 51 -2.12 -25.06 7.44
N MET A 52 -2.15 -24.80 6.13
CA MET A 52 -1.08 -24.02 5.45
C MET A 52 -1.35 -22.52 5.40
N ALA A 53 -2.62 -22.10 5.45
CA ALA A 53 -3.03 -20.69 5.50
C ALA A 53 -3.25 -20.18 6.94
N ARG A 54 -2.84 -20.95 7.96
CA ARG A 54 -2.88 -20.53 9.38
C ARG A 54 -1.49 -20.08 9.78
N ARG A 55 -1.37 -18.93 10.45
CA ARG A 55 -0.13 -18.51 11.12
C ARG A 55 0.22 -19.50 12.23
N GLY A 56 0.93 -20.58 11.88
CA GLY A 56 1.58 -21.46 12.83
C GLY A 56 2.90 -20.85 13.33
N ALA A 57 3.56 -21.51 14.28
CA ALA A 57 4.93 -21.21 14.67
C ALA A 57 5.89 -21.62 13.55
N TYR A 58 5.95 -20.80 12.50
CA TYR A 58 6.96 -20.91 11.46
C TYR A 58 8.29 -20.36 12.00
N PRO A 59 9.44 -20.92 11.57
CA PRO A 59 10.72 -20.28 11.84
C PRO A 59 10.67 -18.85 11.30
N THR A 60 11.36 -17.93 11.99
CA THR A 60 11.53 -16.57 11.49
C THR A 60 12.17 -16.62 10.10
N ILE A 61 11.60 -15.82 9.19
CA ILE A 61 12.10 -15.63 7.84
C ILE A 61 12.79 -14.28 7.82
N ASP A 62 14.12 -14.33 7.80
CA ASP A 62 14.96 -13.14 7.70
C ASP A 62 14.92 -12.61 6.26
N VAL A 63 14.63 -11.32 6.13
CA VAL A 63 14.59 -10.60 4.86
C VAL A 63 15.57 -9.45 4.95
N ASP A 64 16.70 -9.57 4.28
CA ASP A 64 17.64 -8.46 4.15
C ASP A 64 16.98 -7.34 3.32
N VAL A 65 17.23 -6.08 3.69
CA VAL A 65 16.65 -4.91 3.03
C VAL A 65 17.72 -3.90 2.69
N ARG A 66 17.78 -3.52 1.41
CA ARG A 66 18.65 -2.45 0.93
C ARG A 66 17.80 -1.30 0.39
N VAL A 67 18.11 -0.08 0.81
CA VAL A 67 17.35 1.11 0.44
C VAL A 67 18.09 1.93 -0.61
N HIS A 68 17.38 2.33 -1.65
CA HIS A 68 17.91 3.15 -2.74
C HIS A 68 17.08 4.43 -2.83
N VAL A 69 17.65 5.56 -2.44
CA VAL A 69 16.99 6.87 -2.53
C VAL A 69 17.34 7.52 -3.86
N ILE A 70 16.33 7.80 -4.68
CA ILE A 70 16.51 8.36 -6.03
C ILE A 70 15.94 9.77 -6.12
N TYR A 71 16.73 10.73 -6.61
CA TYR A 71 16.38 12.16 -6.64
C TYR A 71 16.77 12.87 -7.94
N SER A 72 16.10 13.99 -8.24
CA SER A 72 16.29 14.83 -9.44
C SER A 72 16.72 16.25 -9.05
N GLY A 73 17.74 16.80 -9.70
CA GLY A 73 18.26 18.16 -9.50
C GLY A 73 19.10 18.42 -8.24
N GLN A 74 20.19 19.19 -8.40
CA GLN A 74 21.00 19.74 -7.30
C GLN A 74 20.14 20.66 -6.40
N SER A 75 19.87 20.25 -5.16
CA SER A 75 19.46 21.23 -4.15
C SER A 75 20.63 22.20 -3.94
N THR A 76 20.37 23.48 -4.19
CA THR A 76 21.29 24.60 -4.07
C THR A 76 21.91 24.66 -2.67
N GLY A 77 23.10 24.10 -2.51
CA GLY A 77 24.05 24.50 -1.48
C GLY A 77 23.65 24.29 -0.01
N LYS A 78 22.86 23.26 0.33
CA LYS A 78 22.76 22.79 1.73
C LYS A 78 22.93 21.28 1.74
N SER A 79 23.86 20.76 2.53
CA SER A 79 24.15 19.32 2.61
C SER A 79 22.92 18.55 3.06
N SER A 80 22.69 17.44 2.38
CA SER A 80 21.38 17.08 1.91
C SER A 80 21.34 15.56 1.75
N GLU A 81 20.70 14.87 2.68
CA GLU A 81 20.16 13.54 2.45
C GLU A 81 18.88 13.72 1.58
N HIS A 82 19.02 14.37 0.43
CA HIS A 82 18.29 15.56 -0.06
C HIS A 82 16.76 15.57 -0.12
N LEU A 83 16.10 14.45 0.16
CA LEU A 83 14.66 14.36 0.40
C LEU A 83 14.31 13.34 1.51
N VAL A 84 15.20 12.38 1.81
CA VAL A 84 15.07 11.32 2.83
C VAL A 84 16.39 11.11 3.58
N SER A 85 16.37 11.39 4.88
CA SER A 85 17.51 11.17 5.80
C SER A 85 17.68 9.72 6.23
N ASN A 86 18.89 9.36 6.71
CA ASN A 86 19.11 8.10 7.41
C ASN A 86 18.13 7.93 8.57
N SER A 87 17.83 9.00 9.31
CA SER A 87 16.85 8.95 10.41
C SER A 87 15.44 8.59 9.92
N MET A 88 15.04 9.09 8.74
CA MET A 88 13.77 8.75 8.10
C MET A 88 13.76 7.28 7.66
N ILE A 89 14.85 6.79 7.08
CA ILE A 89 14.99 5.37 6.71
C ILE A 89 14.89 4.47 7.94
N GLN A 90 15.59 4.79 9.03
CA GLN A 90 15.52 4.01 10.27
C GLN A 90 14.09 3.98 10.85
N ARG A 91 13.38 5.11 10.84
CA ARG A 91 11.95 5.15 11.22
C ARG A 91 11.10 4.29 10.29
N GLN A 92 11.33 4.35 8.98
CA GLN A 92 10.62 3.53 8.01
C GLN A 92 10.86 2.03 8.23
N MET A 93 12.09 1.62 8.55
CA MET A 93 12.44 0.23 8.85
C MET A 93 11.83 -0.24 10.17
N ALA A 94 11.72 0.64 11.16
CA ALA A 94 11.01 0.35 12.41
C ALA A 94 9.51 0.13 12.15
N VAL A 95 8.88 1.01 11.37
CA VAL A 95 7.47 0.86 10.95
C VAL A 95 7.24 -0.44 10.18
N LEU A 96 8.17 -0.82 9.29
CA LEU A 96 8.10 -2.07 8.55
C LEU A 96 8.11 -3.28 9.49
N ASN A 97 9.09 -3.37 10.38
CA ASN A 97 9.19 -4.47 11.34
C ASN A 97 8.03 -4.48 12.34
N GLU A 98 7.53 -3.32 12.78
CA GLU A 98 6.33 -3.22 13.62
C GLU A 98 5.12 -3.80 12.90
N GLY A 99 4.91 -3.43 11.63
CA GLY A 99 3.80 -3.95 10.83
C GLY A 99 3.85 -5.46 10.64
N PHE A 100 5.04 -6.04 10.50
CA PHE A 100 5.23 -7.48 10.33
C PHE A 100 5.47 -8.26 11.64
N ASN A 101 5.40 -7.63 12.82
CA ASN A 101 5.73 -8.27 14.10
C ASN A 101 4.91 -9.53 14.43
N ALA A 102 3.68 -9.60 13.92
CA ALA A 102 2.74 -10.70 14.09
C ALA A 102 2.81 -11.71 12.93
N THR A 103 3.84 -11.59 12.10
CA THR A 103 4.17 -12.48 10.99
C THR A 103 5.55 -13.08 11.26
N GLY A 104 5.90 -14.21 10.66
CA GLY A 104 7.23 -14.77 10.83
C GLY A 104 8.36 -13.95 10.18
N PHE A 105 8.08 -12.82 9.53
CA PHE A 105 9.08 -12.07 8.76
C PHE A 105 9.82 -11.03 9.62
N VAL A 106 11.14 -11.01 9.51
CA VAL A 106 12.01 -10.02 10.15
C VAL A 106 12.85 -9.33 9.10
N PHE A 107 12.80 -8.00 9.05
CA PHE A 107 13.46 -7.20 8.02
C PHE A 107 14.75 -6.58 8.56
N HIS A 108 15.89 -6.95 7.96
CA HIS A 108 17.22 -6.52 8.36
C HIS A 108 17.76 -5.44 7.45
N PHE A 109 17.88 -4.21 7.94
CA PHE A 109 18.44 -3.12 7.16
C PHE A 109 19.95 -3.33 6.91
N LYS A 110 20.35 -3.44 5.63
CA LYS A 110 21.74 -3.64 5.18
C LYS A 110 22.42 -2.39 4.64
N GLY A 111 21.75 -1.24 4.72
CA GLY A 111 22.30 0.04 4.31
C GLY A 111 21.48 0.72 3.22
N ALA A 112 21.88 1.95 2.92
CA ALA A 112 21.23 2.78 1.93
C ALA A 112 22.24 3.50 1.03
N ASP A 113 21.82 3.80 -0.19
CA ASP A 113 22.53 4.66 -1.12
C ASP A 113 21.60 5.74 -1.69
N TRP A 114 22.19 6.89 -2.06
CA TRP A 114 21.50 8.02 -2.66
C TRP A 114 22.04 8.22 -4.06
N THR A 115 21.17 8.13 -5.06
CA THR A 115 21.54 8.19 -6.47
C THR A 115 20.77 9.30 -7.17
N TYR A 116 21.51 10.21 -7.81
CA TYR A 116 20.94 11.17 -8.74
C TYR A 116 20.50 10.45 -10.01
N ASN A 117 19.21 10.49 -10.34
CA ASN A 117 18.68 9.94 -11.59
C ASN A 117 17.35 10.59 -11.93
N GLU A 118 17.39 11.61 -12.78
CA GLU A 118 16.21 12.37 -13.17
C GLU A 118 15.13 11.52 -13.85
N THR A 119 15.53 10.48 -14.59
CA THR A 119 14.60 9.60 -15.30
C THR A 119 13.84 8.68 -14.34
N LEU A 120 14.52 8.13 -13.33
CA LEU A 120 13.94 7.17 -12.39
C LEU A 120 13.10 7.83 -11.29
N THR A 121 13.33 9.13 -11.01
CA THR A 121 12.58 9.87 -9.96
C THR A 121 11.06 9.87 -10.13
N ARG A 122 10.57 9.70 -11.36
CA ARG A 122 9.15 9.72 -11.70
C ARG A 122 8.54 8.33 -11.88
N GLY A 123 9.25 7.23 -11.60
CA GLY A 123 8.65 5.88 -11.53
C GLY A 123 7.91 5.34 -12.78
N HIS A 124 7.71 6.10 -13.85
CA HIS A 124 6.96 5.67 -15.04
C HIS A 124 7.61 4.49 -15.78
N HIS A 125 8.92 4.28 -15.57
CA HIS A 125 9.70 3.21 -16.19
C HIS A 125 10.13 2.14 -15.18
N THR A 126 9.46 2.05 -14.03
CA THR A 126 9.82 1.13 -12.94
C THR A 126 10.03 -0.30 -13.41
N LEU A 127 9.16 -0.82 -14.28
CA LEU A 127 9.30 -2.15 -14.87
C LEU A 127 10.53 -2.31 -15.79
N GLN A 128 10.86 -1.29 -16.59
CA GLN A 128 12.05 -1.32 -17.44
C GLN A 128 13.33 -1.23 -16.60
N PHE A 129 13.29 -0.42 -15.55
CA PHE A 129 14.38 -0.31 -14.60
C PHE A 129 14.58 -1.62 -13.81
N VAL A 130 13.53 -2.24 -13.29
CA VAL A 130 13.60 -3.56 -12.62
C VAL A 130 14.20 -4.61 -13.55
N LYS A 131 13.82 -4.62 -14.84
CA LYS A 131 14.43 -5.51 -15.84
C LYS A 131 15.90 -5.21 -16.15
N SER A 132 16.34 -3.96 -15.92
CA SER A 132 17.73 -3.56 -16.10
C SER A 132 18.61 -3.86 -14.89
N LEU A 133 18.02 -4.16 -13.74
CA LEU A 133 18.79 -4.53 -12.56
C LEU A 133 19.54 -5.83 -12.83
N PRO A 134 20.81 -5.95 -12.40
CA PRO A 134 21.59 -7.15 -12.60
C PRO A 134 20.85 -8.41 -12.07
N PRO A 135 20.75 -9.48 -12.87
CA PRO A 135 20.25 -10.76 -12.37
C PRO A 135 21.12 -11.25 -11.21
N GLY A 136 20.50 -11.53 -10.06
CA GLY A 136 21.20 -12.14 -8.94
C GLY A 136 21.84 -11.18 -7.94
N GLY A 137 21.27 -10.00 -7.74
CA GLY A 137 21.43 -9.32 -6.45
C GLY A 137 21.03 -10.24 -5.29
N GLU A 138 21.65 -10.04 -4.12
CA GLU A 138 21.50 -10.80 -2.88
C GLU A 138 20.03 -11.15 -2.57
N ASP A 139 19.80 -12.16 -1.73
CA ASP A 139 18.47 -12.64 -1.27
C ASP A 139 17.75 -11.58 -0.40
N CYS A 140 17.54 -10.40 -0.99
CA CYS A 140 17.31 -9.11 -0.35
C CYS A 140 16.12 -8.42 -1.02
N LEU A 141 15.41 -7.63 -0.24
CA LEU A 141 14.36 -6.72 -0.66
C LEU A 141 14.99 -5.35 -0.96
N HIS A 142 14.98 -4.96 -2.24
CA HIS A 142 15.44 -3.65 -2.69
C HIS A 142 14.29 -2.65 -2.62
N VAL A 143 14.40 -1.65 -1.75
CA VAL A 143 13.39 -0.60 -1.56
C VAL A 143 13.87 0.68 -2.21
N TYR A 144 13.22 1.06 -3.31
CA TYR A 144 13.47 2.31 -4.02
C TYR A 144 12.54 3.40 -3.49
N MET A 145 13.12 4.38 -2.82
CA MET A 145 12.43 5.60 -2.39
C MET A 145 12.64 6.65 -3.47
N VAL A 146 11.60 6.91 -4.26
CA VAL A 146 11.65 7.83 -5.41
C VAL A 146 10.75 9.04 -5.16
N GLU A 147 10.98 10.15 -5.85
CA GLU A 147 10.18 11.35 -5.63
C GLU A 147 8.69 11.14 -5.87
N GLN A 148 8.35 10.40 -6.92
CA GLN A 148 7.00 10.11 -7.36
C GLN A 148 6.97 8.72 -8.00
N VAL A 149 6.00 7.90 -7.59
CA VAL A 149 5.70 6.63 -8.27
C VAL A 149 4.48 6.85 -9.14
N PHE A 150 4.49 6.25 -10.33
CA PHE A 150 3.36 6.29 -11.25
C PHE A 150 3.02 4.87 -11.68
N ALA A 151 1.72 4.58 -11.74
CA ALA A 151 1.16 3.44 -12.42
C ALA A 151 0.33 3.98 -13.59
N GLU A 152 0.72 3.62 -14.81
CA GLU A 152 0.22 4.26 -16.03
C GLU A 152 0.47 5.79 -15.94
N ASP A 153 -0.59 6.60 -16.05
CA ASP A 153 -0.56 8.05 -15.93
C ASP A 153 -0.98 8.56 -14.54
N SER A 154 -1.28 7.64 -13.62
CA SER A 154 -1.74 7.97 -12.26
C SER A 154 -0.60 7.93 -11.27
N ARG A 155 -0.52 8.96 -10.41
CA ARG A 155 0.40 8.97 -9.26
C ARG A 155 -0.02 7.95 -8.23
N VAL A 156 0.95 7.24 -7.66
CA VAL A 156 0.71 6.23 -6.62
C VAL A 156 1.65 6.32 -5.44
N ALA A 157 1.23 5.79 -4.29
CA ALA A 157 2.04 5.79 -3.07
C ALA A 157 3.17 4.76 -3.15
N GLY A 158 2.93 3.63 -3.81
CA GLY A 158 3.92 2.60 -4.04
C GLY A 158 3.56 1.61 -5.15
N TYR A 159 4.50 0.72 -5.43
CA TYR A 159 4.39 -0.37 -6.38
C TYR A 159 5.34 -1.51 -5.99
N ALA A 160 4.87 -2.75 -6.10
CA ALA A 160 5.70 -3.94 -6.01
C ALA A 160 5.27 -5.00 -7.04
N PRO A 161 6.19 -5.52 -7.85
CA PRO A 161 5.92 -6.71 -8.61
C PRO A 161 5.78 -7.90 -7.66
N PHE A 162 4.76 -8.71 -7.91
CA PHE A 162 4.62 -10.00 -7.27
C PHE A 162 5.79 -10.95 -7.62
N PRO A 163 6.11 -11.93 -6.74
CA PRO A 163 7.32 -12.78 -6.85
C PRO A 163 7.43 -13.63 -8.12
N TYR A 164 6.35 -13.80 -8.88
CA TYR A 164 6.32 -14.64 -10.10
C TYR A 164 6.48 -13.82 -11.40
N ARG A 165 6.36 -12.48 -11.39
CA ARG A 165 6.47 -11.65 -12.62
C ARG A 165 7.89 -11.38 -13.08
N ILE A 166 8.89 -11.70 -12.28
CA ILE A 166 10.29 -11.50 -12.66
C ILE A 166 11.01 -12.83 -12.77
N VAL A 167 10.63 -13.62 -13.77
CA VAL A 167 11.41 -14.78 -14.21
C VAL A 167 12.80 -14.29 -14.59
N GLY A 168 13.81 -14.70 -13.82
CA GLY A 168 15.22 -14.40 -14.10
C GLY A 168 15.90 -13.43 -13.12
N THR A 169 15.18 -12.80 -12.18
CA THR A 169 15.82 -12.03 -11.10
C THR A 169 15.38 -12.55 -9.73
N ARG A 170 16.33 -12.86 -8.85
CA ARG A 170 16.06 -13.22 -7.44
C ARG A 170 15.75 -12.00 -6.57
N ALA A 171 16.02 -10.78 -7.05
CA ALA A 171 15.79 -9.56 -6.31
C ALA A 171 14.28 -9.25 -6.21
N ARG A 172 13.78 -9.12 -4.97
CA ARG A 172 12.47 -8.54 -4.69
C ARG A 172 12.62 -7.04 -4.69
N VAL A 173 11.78 -6.32 -5.41
CA VAL A 173 11.89 -4.85 -5.53
C VAL A 173 10.60 -4.20 -5.08
N VAL A 174 10.68 -3.10 -4.35
CA VAL A 174 9.54 -2.28 -3.93
C VAL A 174 9.87 -0.83 -4.26
N PHE A 175 8.91 -0.10 -4.83
CA PHE A 175 8.99 1.33 -5.04
C PHE A 175 8.00 2.02 -4.14
N ILE A 176 8.43 3.07 -3.44
CA ILE A 176 7.57 3.95 -2.67
C ILE A 176 7.88 5.40 -2.98
N ALA A 177 6.85 6.23 -2.97
CA ALA A 177 7.01 7.67 -3.07
C ALA A 177 7.61 8.18 -1.76
N ILE A 178 8.62 9.06 -1.84
CA ILE A 178 9.28 9.67 -0.68
C ILE A 178 8.27 10.38 0.24
N GLY A 179 7.18 10.89 -0.33
CA GLY A 179 6.09 11.48 0.44
C GLY A 179 5.37 10.49 1.38
N THR A 180 5.62 9.18 1.33
CA THR A 180 5.04 8.20 2.26
C THR A 180 5.94 7.94 3.47
N VAL A 181 7.20 8.38 3.41
CA VAL A 181 8.25 8.02 4.38
C VAL A 181 8.10 8.83 5.69
N PRO A 182 8.17 8.19 6.87
CA PRO A 182 8.06 8.85 8.17
C PRO A 182 8.99 10.04 8.39
N GLY A 183 8.38 11.21 8.50
CA GLY A 183 9.06 12.49 8.74
C GLY A 183 9.45 13.26 7.46
N ALA A 184 9.10 12.76 6.26
CA ALA A 184 9.24 13.54 5.04
C ALA A 184 8.39 14.82 5.10
N ALA A 185 8.90 15.92 4.53
CA ALA A 185 8.24 17.23 4.58
C ALA A 185 7.16 17.44 3.50
N ARG A 186 6.88 16.43 2.66
CA ARG A 186 5.96 16.55 1.51
C ARG A 186 4.52 16.18 1.91
N PRO A 187 3.50 17.02 1.61
CA PRO A 187 2.12 16.86 2.08
C PRO A 187 1.19 16.05 1.16
N TRP A 188 1.70 15.45 0.07
CA TRP A 188 0.84 14.77 -0.93
C TRP A 188 0.16 13.51 -0.40
N TYR A 189 0.74 12.89 0.62
CA TYR A 189 0.13 11.83 1.42
C TYR A 189 -0.15 12.42 2.79
N SER A 190 -1.35 12.20 3.33
CA SER A 190 -1.85 13.07 4.40
C SER A 190 -1.12 12.93 5.74
N ARG A 191 -0.29 11.89 5.94
CA ARG A 191 0.35 11.59 7.23
C ARG A 191 1.75 10.96 7.20
N ASN A 192 2.25 10.52 6.04
CA ASN A 192 3.59 9.94 5.86
C ASN A 192 3.88 8.87 6.92
N LEU A 193 2.97 7.91 7.08
CA LEU A 193 2.99 6.91 8.15
C LEU A 193 3.95 5.76 7.87
N GLY A 194 4.48 5.67 6.64
CA GLY A 194 5.36 4.59 6.20
C GLY A 194 4.65 3.26 5.96
N ARG A 195 3.32 3.26 5.88
CA ARG A 195 2.51 2.04 5.72
C ARG A 195 2.45 1.58 4.27
N SER A 196 2.71 2.47 3.31
CA SER A 196 2.89 2.10 1.91
C SER A 196 3.99 1.06 1.74
N LEU A 197 5.12 1.17 2.47
CA LEU A 197 6.15 0.14 2.40
C LEU A 197 5.66 -1.21 2.94
N ILE A 198 4.85 -1.22 4.00
CA ILE A 198 4.27 -2.44 4.56
C ILE A 198 3.38 -3.13 3.51
N HIS A 199 2.49 -2.35 2.88
CA HIS A 199 1.58 -2.81 1.83
C HIS A 199 2.33 -3.40 0.64
N GLU A 200 3.27 -2.64 0.07
CA GLU A 200 4.03 -3.09 -1.11
C GLU A 200 4.98 -4.27 -0.78
N ALA A 201 5.55 -4.31 0.42
CA ALA A 201 6.30 -5.49 0.87
C ALA A 201 5.40 -6.72 0.95
N GLY A 202 4.13 -6.58 1.38
CA GLY A 202 3.13 -7.64 1.34
C GLY A 202 2.93 -8.22 -0.07
N HIS A 203 2.78 -7.37 -1.08
CA HIS A 203 2.72 -7.80 -2.48
C HIS A 203 4.00 -8.49 -2.95
N SER A 204 5.17 -7.96 -2.58
CA SER A 204 6.47 -8.59 -2.92
C SER A 204 6.63 -9.99 -2.32
N LEU A 205 5.91 -10.28 -1.22
CA LEU A 205 5.81 -11.59 -0.57
C LEU A 205 4.65 -12.44 -1.08
N GLY A 206 3.84 -11.92 -2.00
CA GLY A 206 2.76 -12.63 -2.69
C GLY A 206 1.36 -12.39 -2.14
N LEU A 207 1.16 -11.48 -1.18
CA LEU A 207 -0.16 -11.17 -0.65
C LEU A 207 -0.98 -10.34 -1.64
N LEU A 208 -2.25 -10.69 -1.79
CA LEU A 208 -3.21 -10.04 -2.69
C LEU A 208 -3.94 -8.91 -1.93
N HIS A 209 -4.63 -8.02 -2.63
CA HIS A 209 -5.59 -7.14 -1.97
C HIS A 209 -6.80 -7.94 -1.48
N LEU A 210 -7.43 -7.50 -0.38
CA LEU A 210 -8.66 -8.11 0.17
C LEU A 210 -9.81 -8.18 -0.84
N HIS A 211 -9.78 -7.28 -1.83
CA HIS A 211 -10.78 -7.16 -2.87
C HIS A 211 -10.41 -7.83 -4.20
N ASP A 212 -9.26 -8.50 -4.34
CA ASP A 212 -8.86 -9.08 -5.64
C ASP A 212 -9.75 -10.25 -6.09
N GLY A 213 -10.56 -10.80 -5.18
CA GLY A 213 -11.64 -11.75 -5.47
C GLY A 213 -12.97 -11.13 -5.93
N ARG A 214 -13.11 -9.78 -5.92
CA ARG A 214 -14.14 -8.85 -6.46
C ARG A 214 -15.64 -9.18 -6.50
N ASP A 215 -16.13 -10.38 -6.26
CA ASP A 215 -17.54 -10.70 -6.49
C ASP A 215 -18.30 -11.20 -5.25
N CYS A 216 -17.63 -11.34 -4.10
CA CYS A 216 -18.22 -11.99 -2.92
C CYS A 216 -18.73 -13.42 -3.19
N LEU A 217 -18.39 -13.98 -4.35
CA LEU A 217 -18.65 -15.37 -4.76
C LEU A 217 -17.34 -16.19 -4.71
N GLY A 218 -16.18 -15.53 -4.72
CA GLY A 218 -14.86 -16.11 -4.48
C GLY A 218 -14.31 -15.93 -3.05
N ASP A 219 -13.12 -16.49 -2.80
CA ASP A 219 -12.48 -16.52 -1.47
C ASP A 219 -11.68 -15.23 -1.13
N GLY A 220 -12.02 -14.08 -1.74
CA GLY A 220 -11.33 -12.81 -1.47
C GLY A 220 -9.84 -12.81 -1.86
N ASP A 221 -8.96 -12.58 -0.88
CA ASP A 221 -7.50 -12.68 -1.00
C ASP A 221 -6.96 -14.09 -0.70
N TYR A 222 -7.83 -15.08 -0.51
CA TYR A 222 -7.52 -16.47 -0.19
C TYR A 222 -6.82 -16.68 1.16
N VAL A 223 -6.83 -15.67 2.03
CA VAL A 223 -6.38 -15.76 3.41
C VAL A 223 -7.60 -16.00 4.30
N HIS A 224 -7.53 -16.98 5.20
CA HIS A 224 -8.73 -17.41 5.93
C HIS A 224 -9.14 -16.44 7.05
N ASP A 225 -8.19 -15.69 7.63
CA ASP A 225 -8.42 -14.74 8.72
C ASP A 225 -8.69 -13.30 8.25
N THR A 226 -8.88 -13.12 6.94
CA THR A 226 -9.30 -11.89 6.28
C THR A 226 -10.75 -12.03 5.79
N PRO A 227 -11.66 -11.14 6.19
CA PRO A 227 -12.96 -11.01 5.58
C PRO A 227 -12.83 -10.52 4.13
N SER A 228 -13.53 -11.19 3.21
CA SER A 228 -13.59 -10.77 1.81
C SER A 228 -14.22 -9.38 1.67
N GLN A 229 -13.62 -8.54 0.84
CA GLN A 229 -14.05 -7.17 0.58
C GLN A 229 -14.52 -7.05 -0.86
N ARG A 230 -15.66 -6.38 -1.09
CA ARG A 230 -16.21 -6.21 -2.45
C ARG A 230 -15.40 -5.20 -3.27
N ALA A 231 -15.00 -4.10 -2.63
CA ALA A 231 -14.33 -2.98 -3.29
C ALA A 231 -13.33 -2.29 -2.34
N PRO A 232 -12.22 -1.73 -2.87
CA PRO A 232 -11.23 -0.99 -2.08
C PRO A 232 -11.84 0.14 -1.24
N THR A 233 -11.29 0.36 -0.05
CA THR A 233 -11.73 1.46 0.83
C THR A 233 -10.84 2.68 0.61
N TYR A 234 -11.42 3.82 0.21
CA TYR A 234 -10.66 5.07 -0.02
C TYR A 234 -10.95 6.17 1.00
N LEU A 235 -11.96 6.01 1.85
CA LEU A 235 -12.43 7.04 2.77
C LEU A 235 -12.15 6.67 4.22
N CYS A 236 -11.63 7.63 4.99
CA CYS A 236 -11.43 7.47 6.42
C CYS A 236 -12.76 7.43 7.17
N ASN A 237 -12.78 6.74 8.32
CA ASN A 237 -13.94 6.64 9.21
C ASN A 237 -15.20 6.05 8.58
N THR A 238 -15.09 5.38 7.44
CA THR A 238 -16.18 4.59 6.85
C THR A 238 -16.07 3.12 7.27
N LYS A 239 -17.18 2.40 7.17
CA LYS A 239 -17.14 0.93 7.18
C LYS A 239 -16.55 0.45 5.86
N VAL A 240 -15.84 -0.67 5.90
CA VAL A 240 -15.41 -1.39 4.71
C VAL A 240 -16.62 -2.10 4.10
N ASP A 241 -16.73 -2.11 2.78
CA ASP A 241 -17.77 -2.88 2.07
C ASP A 241 -17.38 -4.37 2.03
N THR A 242 -17.57 -5.05 3.15
CA THR A 242 -17.34 -6.49 3.30
C THR A 242 -18.47 -7.29 2.64
N CYS A 243 -18.14 -8.50 2.19
CA CYS A 243 -19.12 -9.41 1.62
C CYS A 243 -20.21 -9.82 2.62
N GLU A 244 -21.37 -10.24 2.13
CA GLU A 244 -22.47 -10.66 3.00
C GLU A 244 -22.05 -11.85 3.87
N GLY A 245 -22.35 -11.79 5.18
CA GLY A 245 -21.97 -12.82 6.15
C GLY A 245 -20.53 -12.72 6.66
N GLU A 246 -19.72 -11.80 6.13
CA GLU A 246 -18.37 -11.52 6.64
C GLU A 246 -18.38 -10.49 7.79
N PRO A 247 -17.43 -10.57 8.76
CA PRO A 247 -17.32 -9.60 9.84
C PRO A 247 -17.11 -8.16 9.34
N GLU A 248 -17.75 -7.20 10.00
CA GLU A 248 -17.54 -5.77 9.71
C GLU A 248 -16.08 -5.36 9.97
N LEU A 249 -15.51 -4.59 9.04
CA LEU A 249 -14.18 -4.01 9.19
C LEU A 249 -14.20 -2.49 9.20
N LYS A 250 -13.20 -1.93 9.88
CA LYS A 250 -12.91 -0.50 9.88
C LYS A 250 -11.94 -0.17 8.76
N ALA A 251 -12.18 0.94 8.07
CA ALA A 251 -11.25 1.45 7.06
C ALA A 251 -9.82 1.57 7.63
N GLY A 252 -8.84 1.05 6.89
CA GLY A 252 -7.42 1.07 7.29
C GLY A 252 -7.05 0.11 8.43
N SER A 253 -7.88 -0.91 8.70
CA SER A 253 -7.57 -1.96 9.70
C SER A 253 -6.70 -3.10 9.15
N ASN A 254 -6.56 -3.22 7.83
CA ASN A 254 -5.68 -4.19 7.19
C ASN A 254 -4.66 -3.50 6.27
N TYR A 255 -3.39 -3.93 6.32
CA TYR A 255 -2.34 -3.37 5.47
C TYR A 255 -2.57 -3.62 3.98
N MET A 256 -3.31 -4.66 3.60
CA MET A 256 -3.62 -5.02 2.21
C MET A 256 -4.95 -4.44 1.70
N ASP A 257 -5.63 -3.59 2.50
CA ASP A 257 -6.57 -2.62 1.94
C ASP A 257 -5.78 -1.36 1.53
N VAL A 258 -6.44 -0.44 0.84
CA VAL A 258 -5.76 0.63 0.13
C VAL A 258 -5.70 1.96 0.90
N LEU A 259 -6.34 2.04 2.07
CA LEU A 259 -6.36 3.24 2.93
C LEU A 259 -5.27 3.23 4.02
N HIS A 260 -4.00 3.10 3.64
CA HIS A 260 -2.93 2.93 4.62
C HIS A 260 -2.28 4.25 5.09
N GLU A 261 -2.18 5.29 4.24
CA GLU A 261 -1.53 6.57 4.60
C GLU A 261 -2.46 7.64 5.22
N SER A 262 -3.76 7.38 5.35
CA SER A 262 -4.75 8.46 5.63
C SER A 262 -5.53 8.31 6.95
N VAL A 263 -5.51 7.14 7.58
CA VAL A 263 -6.26 6.89 8.82
C VAL A 263 -5.49 7.27 10.08
N GLY A 264 -6.23 7.62 11.15
CA GLY A 264 -5.72 8.03 12.46
C GLY A 264 -5.10 6.87 13.28
N PRO A 265 -5.22 6.84 14.62
CA PRO A 265 -4.46 5.94 15.50
C PRO A 265 -4.80 4.44 15.36
N LEU A 266 -5.62 4.06 14.37
CA LEU A 266 -5.79 2.66 14.01
C LEU A 266 -4.46 2.12 13.51
N THR A 267 -3.93 1.12 14.19
CA THR A 267 -2.79 0.31 13.71
C THR A 267 -3.36 -0.76 12.80
N PRO A 268 -3.14 -0.69 11.46
CA PRO A 268 -3.55 -1.75 10.56
C PRO A 268 -2.81 -3.02 10.95
N THR A 269 -3.37 -4.16 10.60
CA THR A 269 -2.73 -5.45 10.86
C THR A 269 -2.82 -6.32 9.62
N TRP A 270 -2.23 -7.51 9.67
CA TRP A 270 -2.44 -8.52 8.63
C TRP A 270 -3.74 -9.31 8.85
N GLN A 271 -4.42 -9.13 9.99
CA GLN A 271 -5.66 -9.82 10.35
C GLN A 271 -6.83 -8.86 10.28
N ALA A 272 -8.01 -9.44 10.11
CA ALA A 272 -9.24 -8.69 10.17
C ALA A 272 -10.33 -9.45 10.95
N LYS A 273 -10.23 -10.78 11.06
CA LYS A 273 -11.01 -11.59 12.02
C LYS A 273 -10.29 -11.58 13.37
N GLY A 274 -10.96 -11.08 14.42
CA GLY A 274 -10.41 -11.02 15.77
C GLY A 274 -9.85 -12.38 16.19
N SER A 275 -8.57 -12.41 16.53
CA SER A 275 -7.90 -13.57 17.10
C SER A 275 -8.43 -13.78 18.52
N GLY A 276 -9.49 -14.58 18.64
CA GLY A 276 -9.93 -15.20 19.88
C GLY A 276 -9.07 -16.40 20.22
#